data_AF-A0A7W0KYA5-F1
#
_entry.id   AF-A0A7W0KYA5-F1
#
_cell.length_a   1.000
_cell.length_b   1.000
_cell.length_c   1.000
_cell.angle_alpha   90.00
_cell.angle_beta   90.00
_cell.angle_gamma   90.00
#
_symmetry.space_group_name_H-M   'P 1'
#
loop_
_entity.id
_entity.type
_entity.pdbx_description
1 polymer ?
#
loop_
_entity_poly.entity_id
_entity_poly.type
_entity_poly.pdbx_seq_one_letter_code
_entity_poly.pdbx_strand_id
1 'polypeptide(L)'
;MSVHLIAALVVAACSSSRDVRPIEGPAPPTSSSVPDTDPNPDPSPGSASTSVADTREADSTPPSAAVPTSSSSPPGTNISGTAVAGSAGPVEAGGPPFGETDAFSEAVRLRDGTCVGWAGSEGGSTDGLAVGARVVILAAEADEQIGSGRIRRSRWEDVSDGGRQWNCFFDFTATVTGSPAEFRVRVAALEPWLARPDPADPDTFVASVNTNAAIGLISSCPALPEPTTSTTEASTTSTTSAPRLVSDWRAVGRYWSQGVAALCRAGLPVTAIARPCRPPGVGSEYIVAVVDSADSTVSYDDGAEVPVGTEVTVVVATGRLCD
;
A
#
# COMPACT_ATOMS: atom_id res chain seq x y z
N MET A 1 -13.46 21.83 30.72
CA MET A 1 -14.51 21.11 29.96
C MET A 1 -14.17 21.29 28.50
N SER A 2 -13.43 20.35 27.92
CA SER A 2 -13.08 20.36 26.50
C SER A 2 -14.08 19.48 25.77
N VAL A 3 -14.92 20.08 24.94
CA VAL A 3 -15.89 19.38 24.10
C VAL A 3 -15.11 18.65 23.00
N HIS A 4 -15.00 17.32 23.08
CA HIS A 4 -14.53 16.51 21.96
C HIS A 4 -15.67 16.42 20.95
N LEU A 5 -15.57 17.20 19.88
CA LEU A 5 -16.42 17.04 18.71
C LEU A 5 -15.91 15.79 17.97
N ILE A 6 -16.36 14.60 18.37
CA ILE A 6 -16.19 13.39 17.57
C ILE A 6 -17.20 13.52 16.43
N ALA A 7 -16.73 14.05 15.29
CA ALA A 7 -17.47 13.95 14.04
C ALA A 7 -17.72 12.47 13.78
N ALA A 8 -18.99 12.09 13.63
CA ALA A 8 -19.38 10.73 13.31
C ALA A 8 -18.77 10.34 11.95
N LEU A 9 -17.62 9.66 11.99
CA LEU A 9 -17.02 9.05 10.82
C LEU A 9 -17.93 7.87 10.46
N VAL A 10 -18.80 8.04 9.47
CA VAL A 10 -19.59 6.94 8.94
C VAL A 10 -18.62 6.01 8.22
N VAL A 11 -18.19 4.95 8.89
CA VAL A 11 -17.46 3.84 8.27
C VAL A 11 -18.48 3.09 7.41
N ALA A 12 -18.65 3.53 6.16
CA ALA A 12 -19.32 2.71 5.17
C ALA A 12 -18.41 1.48 4.94
N ALA A 13 -18.81 0.34 5.49
CA ALA A 13 -18.11 -0.93 5.30
C ALA A 13 -18.18 -1.33 3.82
N CYS A 14 -17.20 -0.90 3.03
CA CYS A 14 -16.87 -1.58 1.78
C CYS A 14 -16.13 -2.87 2.16
N SER A 15 -16.91 -3.89 2.51
CA SER A 15 -16.40 -5.25 2.67
C SER A 15 -16.01 -5.78 1.30
N SER A 16 -14.71 -5.72 0.98
CA SER A 16 -14.11 -6.54 -0.06
C SER A 16 -13.38 -7.69 0.63
N SER A 17 -14.12 -8.75 0.95
CA SER A 17 -13.54 -10.06 1.27
C SER A 17 -12.77 -10.54 0.03
N ARG A 18 -11.46 -10.27 -0.03
CA ARG A 18 -10.57 -10.93 -0.98
C ARG A 18 -9.99 -12.15 -0.29
N ASP A 19 -10.41 -13.32 -0.74
CA ASP A 19 -9.74 -14.59 -0.49
C ASP A 19 -8.27 -14.46 -0.91
N VAL A 20 -7.37 -14.34 0.07
CA VAL A 20 -5.93 -14.45 -0.16
C VAL A 20 -5.63 -15.93 -0.31
N ARG A 21 -5.50 -16.40 -1.55
CA ARG A 21 -4.86 -17.69 -1.81
C ARG A 21 -3.36 -17.55 -1.53
N PRO A 22 -2.72 -18.47 -0.78
CA PRO A 22 -1.27 -18.47 -0.62
C PRO A 22 -0.60 -18.67 -1.99
N ILE A 23 0.32 -17.77 -2.33
CA ILE A 23 1.24 -17.98 -3.44
C ILE A 23 2.34 -18.93 -2.93
N GLU A 24 2.32 -20.18 -3.36
CA GLU A 24 3.47 -21.08 -3.25
C GLU A 24 4.61 -20.53 -4.14
N GLY A 25 5.49 -19.74 -3.53
CA GLY A 25 6.79 -19.37 -4.11
C GLY A 25 7.85 -20.42 -3.77
N PRO A 26 8.81 -20.69 -4.67
CA PRO A 26 9.83 -21.71 -4.46
C PRO A 26 10.79 -21.31 -3.32
N ALA A 27 11.29 -22.32 -2.60
CA ALA A 27 12.19 -22.19 -1.45
C ALA A 27 13.42 -21.30 -1.74
N PRO A 28 13.92 -20.55 -0.74
CA PRO A 28 15.08 -19.69 -0.91
C PRO A 28 16.36 -20.51 -1.16
N PRO A 29 17.28 -20.05 -2.03
CA PRO A 29 18.54 -20.72 -2.24
C PRO A 29 19.44 -20.58 -1.01
N THR A 30 20.03 -21.69 -0.60
CA THR A 30 21.07 -21.78 0.43
C THR A 30 22.33 -21.03 0.00
N SER A 31 22.82 -20.17 0.89
CA SER A 31 24.08 -19.46 0.75
C SER A 31 25.26 -20.44 0.75
N SER A 32 26.20 -20.27 -0.19
CA SER A 32 27.54 -20.84 -0.10
C SER A 32 28.56 -19.89 -0.74
N SER A 33 29.35 -19.30 0.16
CA SER A 33 30.74 -18.81 0.07
C SER A 33 31.42 -18.64 -1.30
N VAL A 34 31.91 -17.41 -1.50
CA VAL A 34 32.97 -16.96 -2.42
C VAL A 34 34.32 -17.61 -2.06
N PRO A 35 35.25 -17.77 -3.03
CA PRO A 35 36.51 -17.04 -2.88
C PRO A 35 36.97 -16.29 -4.13
N ASP A 36 37.78 -15.26 -3.86
CA ASP A 36 38.35 -14.23 -4.72
C ASP A 36 39.13 -14.72 -5.94
N THR A 37 39.07 -13.97 -7.05
CA THR A 37 40.25 -13.51 -7.81
C THR A 37 39.92 -12.25 -8.62
N ASP A 38 40.71 -11.19 -8.42
CA ASP A 38 40.74 -9.90 -9.13
C ASP A 38 42.01 -9.87 -10.05
N PRO A 39 42.34 -8.87 -10.90
CA PRO A 39 41.55 -7.94 -11.73
C PRO A 39 42.07 -7.78 -13.22
N ASN A 40 41.17 -7.44 -14.16
CA ASN A 40 41.29 -6.51 -15.34
C ASN A 40 42.39 -6.69 -16.45
N PRO A 41 42.43 -5.95 -17.60
CA PRO A 41 41.40 -5.30 -18.47
C PRO A 41 41.49 -5.63 -20.01
N ASP A 42 40.35 -5.45 -20.74
CA ASP A 42 40.08 -4.85 -22.11
C ASP A 42 40.97 -5.14 -23.38
N PRO A 43 40.62 -4.73 -24.65
CA PRO A 43 39.33 -4.52 -25.37
C PRO A 43 39.24 -5.12 -26.82
N SER A 44 38.01 -5.30 -27.33
CA SER A 44 37.51 -5.07 -28.72
C SER A 44 38.06 -5.90 -29.94
N PRO A 45 37.60 -5.66 -31.20
CA PRO A 45 36.33 -6.11 -31.79
C PRO A 45 36.53 -6.90 -33.12
N GLY A 46 35.53 -7.65 -33.59
CA GLY A 46 35.63 -8.40 -34.86
C GLY A 46 34.34 -8.40 -35.66
N SER A 47 34.21 -7.43 -36.56
CA SER A 47 33.26 -7.48 -37.68
C SER A 47 33.71 -8.49 -38.72
N ALA A 48 32.78 -9.28 -39.26
CA ALA A 48 32.93 -9.91 -40.57
C ALA A 48 31.57 -10.00 -41.26
N SER A 49 31.40 -9.17 -42.29
CA SER A 49 30.43 -9.39 -43.36
C SER A 49 30.94 -10.49 -44.30
N THR A 50 30.05 -11.37 -44.73
CA THR A 50 30.18 -12.06 -46.01
C THR A 50 28.80 -12.21 -46.65
N SER A 51 28.68 -11.58 -47.80
CA SER A 51 27.62 -11.71 -48.80
C SER A 51 27.79 -12.99 -49.60
N VAL A 52 26.69 -13.71 -49.88
CA VAL A 52 26.54 -14.53 -51.09
C VAL A 52 25.12 -14.34 -51.61
N ALA A 53 25.04 -13.98 -52.89
CA ALA A 53 23.81 -13.89 -53.66
C ALA A 53 23.36 -15.28 -54.10
N ASP A 54 22.04 -15.51 -54.16
CA ASP A 54 21.49 -16.47 -55.09
C ASP A 54 20.15 -15.98 -55.66
N THR A 55 19.91 -16.33 -56.91
CA THR A 55 18.91 -15.75 -57.82
C THR A 55 17.81 -16.78 -58.14
N ARG A 56 16.61 -16.26 -58.45
CA ARG A 56 15.35 -16.92 -58.92
C ARG A 56 14.36 -17.26 -57.81
N GLU A 57 13.05 -17.12 -57.98
CA GLU A 57 12.22 -17.02 -59.20
C GLU A 57 10.96 -16.21 -58.87
N ALA A 58 10.36 -15.62 -59.90
CA ALA A 58 9.16 -14.80 -59.80
C ALA A 58 7.94 -15.63 -59.40
N ASP A 59 7.17 -15.15 -58.43
CA ASP A 59 5.74 -15.48 -58.33
C ASP A 59 4.93 -14.19 -58.19
N SER A 60 3.87 -14.12 -58.98
CA SER A 60 3.09 -12.90 -59.21
C SER A 60 1.93 -12.85 -58.24
N THR A 61 1.97 -11.95 -57.26
CA THR A 61 0.81 -11.61 -56.42
C THR A 61 0.43 -10.16 -56.66
N PRO A 62 -0.84 -9.82 -56.97
CA PRO A 62 -1.23 -8.44 -57.18
C PRO A 62 -1.13 -7.64 -55.86
N PRO A 63 -0.75 -6.35 -55.89
CA PRO A 63 -0.71 -5.53 -54.68
C PRO A 63 -2.14 -5.25 -54.24
N SER A 64 -2.58 -5.93 -53.18
CA SER A 64 -3.71 -5.47 -52.39
C SER A 64 -3.27 -4.17 -51.72
N ALA A 65 -3.81 -3.05 -52.19
CA ALA A 65 -3.65 -1.76 -51.54
C ALA A 65 -4.30 -1.86 -50.15
N ALA A 66 -3.50 -2.20 -49.14
CA ALA A 66 -3.87 -2.01 -47.76
C ALA A 66 -4.06 -0.51 -47.56
N VAL A 67 -5.33 -0.09 -47.49
CA VAL A 67 -5.69 1.22 -46.97
C VAL A 67 -5.02 1.36 -45.61
N PRO A 68 -4.22 2.40 -45.34
CA PRO A 68 -3.73 2.64 -44.00
C PRO A 68 -4.97 2.95 -43.15
N THR A 69 -5.46 1.94 -42.43
CA THR A 69 -6.36 2.14 -41.30
C THR A 69 -5.58 2.97 -40.29
N SER A 70 -5.79 4.27 -40.37
CA SER A 70 -5.33 5.22 -39.37
C SER A 70 -6.08 4.87 -38.09
N SER A 71 -5.52 4.00 -37.26
CA SER A 71 -5.98 3.84 -35.89
C SER A 71 -5.62 5.14 -35.19
N SER A 72 -6.50 6.13 -35.27
CA SER A 72 -6.41 7.27 -34.37
C SER A 72 -6.70 6.71 -32.99
N SER A 73 -5.64 6.35 -32.26
CA SER A 73 -5.75 6.17 -30.81
C SER A 73 -6.46 7.40 -30.26
N PRO A 74 -7.46 7.25 -29.38
CA PRO A 74 -8.13 8.40 -28.80
C PRO A 74 -7.08 9.36 -28.24
N PRO A 75 -7.28 10.69 -28.38
CA PRO A 75 -6.32 11.65 -27.86
C PRO A 75 -6.10 11.38 -26.37
N GLY A 76 -4.83 11.29 -25.98
CA GLY A 76 -4.45 11.12 -24.58
C GLY A 76 -4.67 12.43 -23.82
N THR A 77 -5.29 12.34 -22.66
CA THR A 77 -5.42 13.44 -21.70
C THR A 77 -4.25 13.36 -20.72
N ASN A 78 -3.59 14.49 -20.46
CA ASN A 78 -2.58 14.57 -19.42
C ASN A 78 -3.26 14.80 -18.07
N ILE A 79 -2.86 14.02 -17.07
CA ILE A 79 -3.33 14.12 -15.69
C ILE A 79 -2.14 14.29 -14.74
N SER A 80 -2.39 14.96 -13.64
CA SER A 80 -1.47 15.09 -12.51
C SER A 80 -2.11 14.59 -11.23
N GLY A 81 -1.29 14.05 -10.34
CA GLY A 81 -1.77 13.66 -9.03
C GLY A 81 -0.66 13.43 -8.03
N THR A 82 -1.06 13.08 -6.82
CA THR A 82 -0.17 12.83 -5.70
C THR A 82 -0.54 11.50 -5.05
N ALA A 83 0.42 10.58 -4.98
CA ALA A 83 0.29 9.40 -4.14
C ALA A 83 0.84 9.73 -2.74
N VAL A 84 0.09 9.39 -1.69
CA VAL A 84 0.43 9.73 -0.31
C VAL A 84 0.63 8.44 0.48
N ALA A 85 1.76 8.34 1.16
CA ALA A 85 2.18 7.16 1.91
C ALA A 85 2.54 7.54 3.35
N GLY A 86 2.19 6.67 4.30
CA GLY A 86 2.66 6.79 5.68
C GLY A 86 4.08 6.27 5.86
N SER A 87 4.78 6.87 6.81
CA SER A 87 6.12 6.43 7.21
C SER A 87 6.18 6.40 8.73
N ALA A 88 6.54 5.24 9.27
CA ALA A 88 6.73 5.02 10.70
C ALA A 88 8.22 4.80 10.96
N GLY A 89 8.82 5.71 11.73
CA GLY A 89 10.25 5.67 12.02
C GLY A 89 10.92 7.04 11.92
N PRO A 90 12.22 7.11 12.22
CA PRO A 90 12.99 8.33 12.13
C PRO A 90 13.32 8.69 10.68
N VAL A 91 13.98 9.83 10.51
CA VAL A 91 14.55 10.25 9.21
C VAL A 91 15.83 9.47 8.98
N GLU A 92 15.87 8.67 7.92
CA GLU A 92 17.04 7.89 7.53
C GLU A 92 18.10 8.80 6.91
N ALA A 93 19.38 8.48 7.16
CA ALA A 93 20.51 9.29 6.72
C ALA A 93 20.69 9.33 5.19
N GLY A 94 20.16 8.34 4.47
CA GLY A 94 20.21 8.21 3.02
C GLY A 94 20.70 6.84 2.56
N GLY A 95 20.09 6.30 1.49
CA GLY A 95 20.47 5.04 0.84
C GLY A 95 20.16 3.77 1.65
N PRO A 96 19.77 2.65 1.00
CA PRO A 96 19.54 1.39 1.70
C PRO A 96 20.87 0.79 2.24
N PRO A 97 20.80 -0.07 3.27
CA PRO A 97 19.60 -0.55 3.95
C PRO A 97 19.02 0.48 4.94
N PHE A 98 17.70 0.53 5.05
CA PHE A 98 16.99 1.35 6.05
C PHE A 98 16.68 0.49 7.26
N GLY A 99 17.41 0.72 8.35
CA GLY A 99 17.37 -0.14 9.53
C GLY A 99 16.46 0.38 10.65
N GLU A 100 16.05 1.65 10.59
CA GLU A 100 15.27 2.30 11.65
C GLU A 100 13.81 2.52 11.25
N THR A 101 13.50 2.45 9.94
CA THR A 101 12.13 2.47 9.44
C THR A 101 11.37 1.21 9.85
N ASP A 102 10.17 1.39 10.39
CA ASP A 102 9.27 0.30 10.77
C ASP A 102 8.96 -0.56 9.53
N ALA A 103 9.06 -1.88 9.70
CA ALA A 103 8.89 -2.84 8.63
C ALA A 103 7.52 -2.75 7.95
N PHE A 104 6.50 -2.21 8.61
CA PHE A 104 5.14 -2.04 8.10
C PHE A 104 4.85 -0.65 7.50
N SER A 105 5.88 0.18 7.31
CA SER A 105 5.74 1.48 6.65
C SER A 105 5.32 1.35 5.18
N GLU A 106 5.03 2.47 4.53
CA GLU A 106 4.76 2.52 3.08
C GLU A 106 5.82 3.33 2.34
N ALA A 107 6.53 4.19 3.08
CA ALA A 107 7.65 4.96 2.59
C ALA A 107 8.71 5.15 3.68
N VAL A 108 9.91 5.50 3.21
CA VAL A 108 11.04 5.91 4.03
C VAL A 108 11.25 7.41 3.83
N ARG A 109 11.48 8.14 4.92
CA ARG A 109 11.86 9.55 4.91
C ARG A 109 13.36 9.69 4.89
N LEU A 110 13.89 10.44 3.93
CA LEU A 110 15.32 10.71 3.82
C LEU A 110 15.68 12.11 4.33
N ARG A 111 16.91 12.23 4.82
CA ARG A 111 17.47 13.47 5.37
C ARG A 111 17.59 14.60 4.35
N ASP A 112 17.64 14.27 3.07
CA ASP A 112 17.65 15.23 1.96
C ASP A 112 16.26 15.85 1.68
N GLY A 113 15.23 15.46 2.43
CA GLY A 113 13.86 15.96 2.28
C GLY A 113 12.99 15.14 1.32
N THR A 114 13.56 14.10 0.68
CA THR A 114 12.83 13.22 -0.23
C THR A 114 12.26 12.00 0.50
N CYS A 115 11.42 11.25 -0.22
CA CYS A 115 10.96 9.92 0.21
C CYS A 115 11.28 8.87 -0.84
N VAL A 116 11.39 7.62 -0.39
CA VAL A 116 11.46 6.43 -1.23
C VAL A 116 10.38 5.42 -0.79
N GLY A 117 9.97 4.56 -1.71
CA GLY A 117 8.94 3.55 -1.42
C GLY A 117 9.45 2.45 -0.49
N TRP A 118 8.56 1.89 0.31
CA TRP A 118 8.85 0.77 1.21
C TRP A 118 8.02 -0.45 0.82
N ALA A 119 8.64 -1.63 0.72
CA ALA A 119 7.96 -2.87 0.29
C ALA A 119 7.13 -3.52 1.40
N GLY A 120 7.26 -3.04 2.64
CA GLY A 120 6.64 -3.67 3.79
C GLY A 120 7.51 -4.76 4.42
N SER A 121 6.88 -5.56 5.27
CA SER A 121 7.51 -6.40 6.29
C SER A 121 8.32 -7.58 5.76
N GLU A 122 8.25 -7.87 4.46
CA GLU A 122 8.93 -9.00 3.83
C GLU A 122 10.13 -8.61 2.94
N GLY A 123 10.46 -7.33 2.75
CA GLY A 123 11.48 -7.03 1.72
C GLY A 123 11.95 -5.60 1.47
N GLY A 124 12.14 -4.77 2.50
CA GLY A 124 12.95 -3.54 2.39
C GLY A 124 12.45 -2.48 1.40
N SER A 125 13.25 -1.46 1.08
CA SER A 125 12.86 -0.38 0.17
C SER A 125 12.45 -0.92 -1.21
N THR A 126 11.35 -0.41 -1.78
CA THR A 126 11.13 -0.55 -3.23
C THR A 126 11.64 0.70 -3.95
N ASP A 127 12.25 0.50 -5.11
CA ASP A 127 12.36 1.55 -6.12
C ASP A 127 10.98 1.96 -6.69
N GLY A 128 9.90 1.30 -6.25
CA GLY A 128 8.55 1.44 -6.76
C GLY A 128 8.01 2.86 -6.63
N LEU A 129 8.32 3.59 -5.57
CA LEU A 129 7.92 5.00 -5.43
C LEU A 129 9.08 5.99 -5.58
N ALA A 130 10.23 5.53 -6.05
CA ALA A 130 11.35 6.43 -6.30
C ALA A 130 11.04 7.43 -7.42
N VAL A 131 11.70 8.60 -7.38
CA VAL A 131 11.60 9.59 -8.46
C VAL A 131 11.99 8.94 -9.79
N GLY A 132 11.16 9.14 -10.82
CA GLY A 132 11.34 8.55 -12.15
C GLY A 132 10.68 7.18 -12.33
N ALA A 133 10.20 6.53 -11.25
CA ALA A 133 9.52 5.24 -11.31
C ALA A 133 8.31 5.30 -12.26
N ARG A 134 8.10 4.21 -13.01
CA ARG A 134 7.02 4.13 -14.01
C ARG A 134 5.68 3.93 -13.31
N VAL A 135 4.75 4.82 -13.61
CA VAL A 135 3.36 4.73 -13.18
C VAL A 135 2.53 4.09 -14.29
N VAL A 136 1.74 3.09 -13.94
CA VAL A 136 0.74 2.47 -14.82
C VAL A 136 -0.64 2.90 -14.35
N ILE A 137 -1.46 3.41 -15.28
CA ILE A 137 -2.84 3.80 -14.98
C ILE A 137 -3.77 2.71 -15.49
N LEU A 138 -4.56 2.17 -14.59
CA LEU A 138 -5.57 1.15 -14.85
C LEU A 138 -6.97 1.75 -14.75
N ALA A 139 -7.94 1.17 -15.46
CA ALA A 139 -9.34 1.49 -15.23
C ALA A 139 -9.75 1.23 -13.76
N ALA A 140 -10.71 2.00 -13.26
CA ALA A 140 -11.16 1.89 -11.86
C ALA A 140 -11.64 0.46 -11.53
N GLU A 141 -12.46 -0.11 -12.40
CA GLU A 141 -13.15 -1.40 -12.18
C GLU A 141 -12.50 -2.59 -12.90
N ALA A 142 -11.41 -2.38 -13.65
CA ALA A 142 -10.77 -3.44 -14.44
C ALA A 142 -9.25 -3.25 -14.51
N ASP A 143 -8.48 -4.34 -14.61
CA ASP A 143 -7.01 -4.29 -14.74
C ASP A 143 -6.54 -3.89 -16.16
N GLU A 144 -7.44 -3.30 -16.95
CA GLU A 144 -7.12 -2.73 -18.24
C GLU A 144 -6.24 -1.48 -18.06
N GLN A 145 -5.09 -1.45 -18.73
CA GLN A 145 -4.24 -0.29 -18.75
C GLN A 145 -4.81 0.79 -19.68
N ILE A 146 -5.15 1.94 -19.10
CA ILE A 146 -5.68 3.11 -19.82
C ILE A 146 -4.65 4.23 -19.95
N GLY A 147 -3.46 4.10 -19.35
CA GLY A 147 -2.44 5.13 -19.45
C GLY A 147 -1.12 4.76 -18.78
N SER A 148 -0.17 5.68 -18.85
CA SER A 148 1.09 5.55 -18.11
C SER A 148 1.76 6.89 -17.87
N GLY A 149 2.67 6.91 -16.91
CA GLY A 149 3.31 8.12 -16.43
C GLY A 149 4.56 7.82 -15.62
N ARG A 150 4.97 8.80 -14.81
CA ARG A 150 6.11 8.68 -13.91
C ARG A 150 5.91 9.46 -12.61
N ILE A 151 6.56 9.00 -11.55
CA ILE A 151 6.81 9.81 -10.36
C ILE A 151 7.78 10.94 -10.73
N ARG A 152 7.40 12.18 -10.44
CA ARG A 152 8.16 13.40 -10.77
C ARG A 152 8.95 13.94 -9.60
N ARG A 153 8.38 13.83 -8.40
CA ARG A 153 8.93 14.41 -7.18
C ARG A 153 8.50 13.55 -6.00
N SER A 154 9.36 13.47 -4.99
CA SER A 154 8.99 13.01 -3.66
C SER A 154 9.34 14.05 -2.61
N ARG A 155 8.55 14.12 -1.54
CA ARG A 155 8.79 14.97 -0.37
C ARG A 155 8.10 14.38 0.85
N TRP A 156 8.51 14.80 2.05
CA TRP A 156 7.73 14.57 3.26
C TRP A 156 7.26 15.87 3.90
N GLU A 157 6.15 15.80 4.62
CA GLU A 157 5.60 16.91 5.43
C GLU A 157 5.30 16.43 6.85
N ASP A 158 5.52 17.30 7.83
CA ASP A 158 4.97 17.14 9.17
C ASP A 158 3.49 17.44 9.11
N VAL A 159 2.67 16.53 9.61
CA VAL A 159 1.22 16.77 9.70
C VAL A 159 0.74 16.87 11.13
N SER A 160 1.65 16.73 12.09
CA SER A 160 1.40 17.02 13.50
C SER A 160 2.06 18.32 13.90
N ASP A 161 1.46 19.07 14.84
CA ASP A 161 2.07 20.30 15.37
C ASP A 161 3.31 20.06 16.27
N GLY A 162 4.03 18.94 16.08
CA GLY A 162 5.12 18.53 16.97
C GLY A 162 6.06 17.44 16.43
N GLY A 163 6.13 17.20 15.12
CA GLY A 163 7.15 16.32 14.53
C GLY A 163 7.00 14.84 14.82
N ARG A 164 5.78 14.38 15.16
CA ARG A 164 5.53 12.97 15.49
C ARG A 164 4.86 12.21 14.37
N GLN A 165 4.14 12.90 13.49
CA GLN A 165 3.36 12.30 12.42
C GLN A 165 3.74 12.94 11.09
N TRP A 166 3.98 12.10 10.10
CA TRP A 166 4.53 12.54 8.84
C TRP A 166 3.87 11.80 7.69
N ASN A 167 3.82 12.45 6.54
CA ASN A 167 3.40 11.84 5.28
C ASN A 167 4.48 12.02 4.24
N CYS A 168 4.65 10.99 3.41
CA CYS A 168 5.40 11.08 2.17
C CYS A 168 4.43 11.32 1.02
N PHE A 169 4.81 12.23 0.13
CA PHE A 169 4.05 12.62 -1.05
C PHE A 169 4.89 12.31 -2.29
N PHE A 170 4.28 11.63 -3.25
CA PHE A 170 4.88 11.24 -4.52
C PHE A 170 4.05 11.83 -5.66
N ASP A 171 4.48 12.97 -6.17
CA ASP A 171 3.79 13.66 -7.26
C ASP A 171 4.03 12.88 -8.56
N PHE A 172 2.97 12.63 -9.32
CA PHE A 172 3.03 11.92 -10.60
C PHE A 172 2.33 12.68 -11.71
N THR A 173 2.77 12.41 -12.93
CA THR A 173 2.10 12.86 -14.16
C THR A 173 1.92 11.66 -15.08
N ALA A 174 0.77 11.54 -15.72
CA ALA A 174 0.48 10.47 -16.67
C ALA A 174 -0.32 10.98 -17.87
N THR A 175 -0.26 10.23 -18.96
CA THR A 175 -1.14 10.39 -20.11
C THR A 175 -2.12 9.21 -20.12
N VAL A 176 -3.41 9.50 -20.18
CA VAL A 176 -4.51 8.52 -20.10
C VAL A 176 -5.44 8.64 -21.30
N THR A 177 -6.04 7.54 -21.70
CA THR A 177 -7.11 7.50 -22.71
C THR A 177 -8.40 8.04 -22.10
N GLY A 178 -9.02 9.02 -22.75
CA GLY A 178 -10.28 9.63 -22.28
C GLY A 178 -10.09 10.56 -21.07
N SER A 179 -11.14 10.72 -20.27
CA SER A 179 -11.16 11.60 -19.09
C SER A 179 -11.81 10.87 -17.91
N PRO A 180 -11.12 9.89 -17.31
CA PRO A 180 -11.67 9.10 -16.23
C PRO A 180 -11.90 9.97 -14.97
N ALA A 181 -13.05 9.80 -14.32
CA ALA A 181 -13.35 10.44 -13.04
C ALA A 181 -12.59 9.77 -11.88
N GLU A 182 -12.34 8.47 -11.98
CA GLU A 182 -11.52 7.67 -11.06
C GLU A 182 -10.69 6.67 -11.85
N PHE A 183 -9.53 6.28 -11.33
CA PHE A 183 -8.66 5.27 -11.94
C PHE A 183 -7.80 4.61 -10.86
N ARG A 184 -7.13 3.51 -11.19
CA ARG A 184 -6.16 2.88 -10.29
C ARG A 184 -4.73 3.15 -10.75
N VAL A 185 -3.86 3.47 -9.79
CA VAL A 185 -2.44 3.73 -9.98
C VAL A 185 -1.66 2.50 -9.53
N ARG A 186 -0.87 1.93 -10.42
CA ARG A 186 0.07 0.86 -10.08
C ARG A 186 1.50 1.32 -10.33
N VAL A 187 2.38 1.05 -9.38
CA VAL A 187 3.80 1.40 -9.48
C VAL A 187 4.64 0.21 -9.02
N ALA A 188 5.57 -0.21 -9.87
CA ALA A 188 6.32 -1.46 -9.72
C ALA A 188 5.41 -2.67 -9.40
N ALA A 189 5.76 -3.48 -8.40
CA ALA A 189 5.02 -4.66 -7.96
C ALA A 189 3.99 -4.38 -6.86
N LEU A 190 3.73 -3.10 -6.53
CA LEU A 190 2.76 -2.73 -5.51
C LEU A 190 1.33 -2.96 -6.04
N GLU A 191 0.42 -3.31 -5.14
CA GLU A 191 -1.01 -3.40 -5.45
C GLU A 191 -1.54 -2.06 -5.99
N PRO A 192 -2.47 -2.06 -6.96
CA PRO A 192 -3.02 -0.81 -7.51
C PRO A 192 -3.84 -0.02 -6.47
N TRP A 193 -3.65 1.29 -6.43
CA TRP A 193 -4.37 2.20 -5.53
C TRP A 193 -5.42 2.99 -6.26
N LEU A 194 -6.62 3.12 -5.69
CA LEU A 194 -7.65 3.98 -6.24
C LEU A 194 -7.24 5.45 -6.10
N ALA A 195 -7.24 6.16 -7.23
CA ALA A 195 -7.02 7.59 -7.33
C ALA A 195 -8.35 8.29 -7.64
N ARG A 196 -8.62 9.37 -6.92
CA ARG A 196 -9.83 10.19 -7.03
C ARG A 196 -9.44 11.67 -7.13
N PRO A 197 -10.31 12.56 -7.62
CA PRO A 197 -10.06 13.99 -7.59
C PRO A 197 -9.76 14.47 -6.17
N ASP A 198 -8.78 15.37 -6.02
CA ASP A 198 -8.49 16.02 -4.76
C ASP A 198 -9.66 16.96 -4.41
N PRO A 199 -10.29 16.83 -3.23
CA PRO A 199 -11.37 17.72 -2.82
C PRO A 199 -10.98 19.21 -2.79
N ALA A 200 -9.71 19.50 -2.50
CA ALA A 200 -9.18 20.87 -2.44
C ALA A 200 -8.76 21.41 -3.82
N ASP A 201 -8.45 20.53 -4.77
CA ASP A 201 -8.07 20.86 -6.15
C ASP A 201 -8.56 19.77 -7.12
N PRO A 202 -9.82 19.83 -7.57
CA PRO A 202 -10.45 18.77 -8.37
C PRO A 202 -9.80 18.49 -9.72
N ASP A 203 -8.90 19.35 -10.20
CA ASP A 203 -8.11 19.14 -11.42
C ASP A 203 -6.91 18.21 -11.20
N THR A 204 -6.62 17.87 -9.94
CA THR A 204 -5.57 16.94 -9.54
C THR A 204 -6.15 15.69 -8.89
N PHE A 205 -5.41 14.59 -8.95
CA PHE A 205 -5.82 13.32 -8.34
C PHE A 205 -5.01 13.01 -7.09
N VAL A 206 -5.65 12.39 -6.10
CA VAL A 206 -4.99 11.88 -4.90
C VAL A 206 -5.21 10.37 -4.80
N ALA A 207 -4.13 9.65 -4.50
CA ALA A 207 -4.15 8.22 -4.22
C ALA A 207 -3.53 7.95 -2.85
N SER A 208 -4.15 7.07 -2.06
CA SER A 208 -3.52 6.57 -0.84
C SER A 208 -2.70 5.34 -1.19
N VAL A 209 -1.37 5.45 -1.03
CA VAL A 209 -0.51 4.27 -1.04
C VAL A 209 -0.99 3.41 0.12
N ASN A 210 -1.21 2.13 -0.17
CA ASN A 210 -1.43 1.13 0.86
C ASN A 210 -0.50 -0.03 0.51
N THR A 211 0.48 -0.32 1.36
CA THR A 211 1.26 -1.55 1.21
C THR A 211 0.43 -2.71 1.73
N ASN A 212 0.61 -3.90 1.14
CA ASN A 212 -0.07 -5.11 1.60
C ASN A 212 0.59 -5.57 2.90
N ALA A 213 0.21 -4.91 3.99
CA ALA A 213 0.67 -5.23 5.32
C ALA A 213 -0.45 -5.95 6.06
N ALA A 214 -0.32 -7.28 6.14
CA ALA A 214 -1.35 -8.12 6.75
C ALA A 214 -1.20 -8.15 8.28
N ILE A 215 -2.32 -8.12 9.01
CA ILE A 215 -2.35 -8.28 10.48
C ILE A 215 -1.58 -9.54 10.91
N GLY A 216 -1.71 -10.63 10.14
CA GLY A 216 -1.04 -11.91 10.42
C GLY A 216 0.48 -11.87 10.40
N LEU A 217 1.10 -10.80 9.88
CA LEU A 217 2.56 -10.60 9.93
C LEU A 217 3.02 -9.98 11.26
N ILE A 218 2.08 -9.47 12.09
CA ILE A 218 2.38 -8.94 13.42
C ILE A 218 2.45 -10.12 14.40
N SER A 219 3.66 -10.45 14.86
CA SER A 219 3.94 -11.63 15.69
C SER A 219 3.14 -11.72 17.00
N SER A 220 2.67 -10.60 17.54
CA SER A 220 1.82 -10.57 18.74
C SER A 220 0.35 -10.86 18.48
N CYS A 221 -0.07 -10.93 17.22
CA CYS A 221 -1.43 -11.27 16.81
C CYS A 221 -1.43 -12.72 16.32
N PRO A 222 -1.96 -13.68 17.09
CA PRO A 222 -2.08 -15.05 16.60
C PRO A 222 -2.99 -15.07 15.37
N ALA A 223 -2.68 -15.93 14.40
CA ALA A 223 -3.60 -16.19 13.30
C ALA A 223 -4.95 -16.61 13.89
N LEU A 224 -6.03 -15.95 13.46
CA LEU A 224 -7.37 -16.35 13.85
C LEU A 224 -7.55 -17.82 13.43
N PRO A 225 -8.04 -18.70 14.33
CA PRO A 225 -8.32 -20.07 13.92
C PRO A 225 -9.28 -20.04 12.74
N GLU A 226 -8.95 -20.75 11.66
CA GLU A 226 -9.90 -20.96 10.57
C GLU A 226 -11.20 -21.50 11.16
N PRO A 227 -12.38 -21.09 10.66
CA PRO A 227 -13.65 -21.57 11.18
C PRO A 227 -13.71 -23.08 10.98
N THR A 228 -13.37 -23.83 12.02
CA THR A 228 -13.53 -25.27 12.05
C THR A 228 -15.03 -25.55 12.04
N THR A 229 -15.53 -25.99 10.89
CA THR A 229 -16.83 -26.66 10.75
C THR A 229 -16.75 -27.95 11.56
N SER A 230 -16.93 -27.84 12.87
CA SER A 230 -16.97 -28.97 13.79
C SER A 230 -18.00 -28.65 14.86
N THR A 231 -19.24 -28.97 14.53
CA THR A 231 -20.33 -29.13 15.48
C THR A 231 -19.89 -30.14 16.54
N THR A 232 -19.56 -29.68 17.73
CA THR A 232 -19.41 -30.55 18.90
C THR A 232 -20.14 -29.91 20.06
N GLU A 233 -21.05 -30.71 20.61
CA GLU A 233 -22.07 -30.34 21.59
C GLU A 233 -21.48 -29.73 22.86
N ALA A 234 -22.12 -28.66 23.33
CA ALA A 234 -21.77 -27.95 24.55
C ALA A 234 -22.09 -28.80 25.79
N SER A 235 -21.07 -29.15 26.58
CA SER A 235 -21.24 -29.44 28.00
C SER A 235 -21.28 -28.12 28.77
N THR A 236 -22.46 -27.81 29.28
CA THR A 236 -22.74 -26.63 30.10
C THR A 236 -22.24 -26.85 31.52
N THR A 237 -21.23 -26.07 31.91
CA THR A 237 -20.96 -25.79 33.33
C THR A 237 -20.77 -24.29 33.47
N SER A 238 -21.89 -23.59 33.62
CA SER A 238 -21.96 -22.14 33.75
C SER A 238 -21.47 -21.74 35.14
N THR A 239 -20.18 -21.43 35.25
CA THR A 239 -19.68 -20.58 36.33
C THR A 239 -19.67 -19.17 35.75
N THR A 240 -20.68 -18.36 36.08
CA THR A 240 -20.77 -16.95 35.67
C THR A 240 -19.69 -16.14 36.37
N SER A 241 -18.45 -16.30 35.93
CA SER A 241 -17.38 -15.36 36.25
C SER A 241 -17.65 -14.11 35.42
N ALA A 242 -17.61 -12.93 36.06
CA ALA A 242 -17.68 -11.67 35.33
C ALA A 242 -16.65 -11.66 34.19
N PRO A 243 -16.98 -11.11 33.01
CA PRO A 243 -16.04 -11.06 31.90
C PRO A 243 -14.76 -10.38 32.37
N ARG A 244 -13.61 -11.02 32.14
CA ARG A 244 -12.32 -10.40 32.42
C ARG A 244 -12.20 -9.19 31.51
N LEU A 245 -12.00 -8.01 32.09
CA LEU A 245 -11.80 -6.77 31.36
C LEU A 245 -10.31 -6.53 31.15
N VAL A 246 -9.98 -5.89 30.03
CA VAL A 246 -8.65 -5.33 29.75
C VAL A 246 -8.77 -3.82 29.64
N SER A 247 -7.77 -3.13 30.17
CA SER A 247 -7.59 -1.69 30.06
C SER A 247 -6.18 -1.41 29.51
N ASP A 248 -5.88 -0.14 29.24
CA ASP A 248 -4.52 0.32 28.91
C ASP A 248 -3.88 -0.27 27.64
N TRP A 249 -4.69 -0.75 26.69
CA TRP A 249 -4.22 -1.24 25.39
C TRP A 249 -3.60 -0.14 24.49
N ARG A 250 -3.91 1.15 24.73
CA ARG A 250 -3.25 2.35 24.17
C ARG A 250 -2.84 2.23 22.70
N ALA A 251 -3.79 2.18 21.77
CA ALA A 251 -3.52 2.03 20.34
C ALA A 251 -3.91 3.24 19.48
N VAL A 252 -4.89 4.06 19.90
CA VAL A 252 -5.28 5.25 19.13
C VAL A 252 -4.17 6.29 19.18
N GLY A 253 -3.92 6.97 18.06
CA GLY A 253 -2.84 7.95 17.94
C GLY A 253 -1.44 7.30 17.85
N ARG A 254 -1.36 6.02 17.50
CA ARG A 254 -0.11 5.33 17.16
C ARG A 254 -0.15 4.83 15.71
N TYR A 255 1.03 4.57 15.16
CA TYR A 255 1.15 3.78 13.93
C TYR A 255 0.48 2.41 14.11
N TRP A 256 -0.24 1.96 13.08
CA TRP A 256 -1.08 0.78 13.19
C TRP A 256 -0.29 -0.48 13.53
N SER A 257 0.95 -0.64 13.05
CA SER A 257 1.82 -1.76 13.40
C SER A 257 2.03 -1.86 14.92
N GLN A 258 2.22 -0.71 15.59
CA GLN A 258 2.42 -0.62 17.03
C GLN A 258 1.10 -0.78 17.80
N GLY A 259 0.04 -0.14 17.32
CA GLY A 259 -1.27 -0.16 17.98
C GLY A 259 -1.97 -1.53 17.88
N VAL A 260 -1.95 -2.16 16.71
CA VAL A 260 -2.47 -3.53 16.53
C VAL A 260 -1.71 -4.51 17.41
N ALA A 261 -0.38 -4.40 17.48
CA ALA A 261 0.41 -5.22 18.39
C ALA A 261 0.02 -5.03 19.87
N ALA A 262 -0.31 -3.80 20.28
CA ALA A 262 -0.75 -3.51 21.64
C ALA A 262 -2.14 -4.08 21.94
N LEU A 263 -3.10 -3.98 21.00
CA LEU A 263 -4.43 -4.58 21.10
C LEU A 263 -4.35 -6.10 21.25
N CYS A 264 -3.59 -6.77 20.38
CA CYS A 264 -3.44 -8.23 20.44
C CYS A 264 -2.79 -8.69 21.75
N ARG A 265 -1.77 -7.97 22.25
CA ARG A 265 -1.15 -8.25 23.57
C ARG A 265 -2.13 -8.07 24.73
N ALA A 266 -3.05 -7.12 24.62
CA ALA A 266 -4.11 -6.93 25.60
C ALA A 266 -5.19 -8.03 25.53
N GLY A 267 -5.19 -8.88 24.50
CA GLY A 267 -6.21 -9.91 24.31
C GLY A 267 -7.47 -9.40 23.59
N LEU A 268 -7.33 -8.35 22.78
CA LEU A 268 -8.34 -7.85 21.85
C LEU A 268 -7.94 -8.28 20.43
N PRO A 269 -8.54 -9.35 19.87
CA PRO A 269 -8.22 -9.80 18.51
C PRO A 269 -8.58 -8.73 17.48
N VAL A 270 -7.61 -8.31 16.68
CA VAL A 270 -7.86 -7.42 15.55
C VAL A 270 -8.21 -8.27 14.33
N THR A 271 -9.44 -8.12 13.81
CA THR A 271 -9.94 -8.95 12.71
C THR A 271 -9.88 -8.23 11.36
N ALA A 272 -9.87 -6.89 11.36
CA ALA A 272 -9.84 -6.08 10.16
C ALA A 272 -9.14 -4.73 10.38
N ILE A 273 -8.65 -4.16 9.27
CA ILE A 273 -8.16 -2.77 9.20
C ILE A 273 -9.07 -2.01 8.24
N ALA A 274 -9.84 -1.07 8.76
CA ALA A 274 -10.59 -0.12 7.95
C ALA A 274 -9.68 1.05 7.56
N ARG A 275 -9.67 1.40 6.28
CA ARG A 275 -8.78 2.40 5.69
C ARG A 275 -9.58 3.55 5.04
N PRO A 276 -10.35 4.33 5.82
CA PRO A 276 -11.07 5.49 5.29
C PRO A 276 -10.10 6.63 4.97
N CYS A 277 -10.66 7.77 4.56
CA CYS A 277 -9.90 9.01 4.44
C CYS A 277 -9.21 9.40 5.78
N ARG A 278 -8.14 10.18 5.68
CA ARG A 278 -7.38 10.74 6.80
C ARG A 278 -8.00 12.06 7.29
N PRO A 279 -8.30 12.18 8.58
CA PRO A 279 -8.67 13.45 9.19
C PRO A 279 -7.55 14.50 9.09
N PRO A 280 -7.88 15.82 9.09
CA PRO A 280 -6.87 16.86 9.18
C PRO A 280 -5.95 16.71 10.42
N GLY A 281 -4.66 16.98 10.26
CA GLY A 281 -3.69 16.93 11.36
C GLY A 281 -3.24 15.52 11.80
N VAL A 282 -3.62 14.48 11.05
CA VAL A 282 -3.26 13.09 11.34
C VAL A 282 -2.35 12.54 10.23
N GLY A 283 -1.32 11.78 10.59
CA GLY A 283 -0.46 11.02 9.69
C GLY A 283 -1.17 9.84 9.07
N SER A 284 -0.83 9.51 7.83
CA SER A 284 -1.17 8.22 7.25
C SER A 284 -0.56 7.11 8.10
N GLU A 285 -1.20 5.94 8.11
CA GLU A 285 -0.84 4.77 8.92
C GLU A 285 -1.10 4.92 10.43
N TYR A 286 -1.69 6.02 10.90
CA TYR A 286 -2.12 6.17 12.29
C TYR A 286 -3.52 5.60 12.54
N ILE A 287 -3.68 4.90 13.67
CA ILE A 287 -4.98 4.48 14.17
C ILE A 287 -5.72 5.71 14.70
N VAL A 288 -6.90 5.99 14.14
CA VAL A 288 -7.78 7.08 14.57
C VAL A 288 -8.93 6.60 15.43
N ALA A 289 -9.31 5.32 15.32
CA ALA A 289 -10.34 4.72 16.15
C ALA A 289 -10.16 3.19 16.25
N VAL A 290 -10.71 2.62 17.31
CA VAL A 290 -10.93 1.19 17.47
C VAL A 290 -12.43 0.98 17.64
N VAL A 291 -13.01 0.11 16.81
CA VAL A 291 -14.46 -0.17 16.83
C VAL A 291 -14.71 -1.66 17.01
N ASP A 292 -15.90 -2.01 17.48
CA ASP A 292 -16.34 -3.40 17.54
C ASP A 292 -16.44 -3.98 16.12
N SER A 293 -15.90 -5.20 15.93
CA SER A 293 -15.93 -5.84 14.61
C SER A 293 -17.32 -6.26 14.15
N ALA A 294 -18.21 -6.58 15.08
CA ALA A 294 -19.60 -6.93 14.79
C ALA A 294 -20.50 -5.70 14.61
N ASP A 295 -20.17 -4.59 15.27
CA ASP A 295 -20.88 -3.31 15.13
C ASP A 295 -19.94 -2.10 15.07
N SER A 296 -19.63 -1.65 13.85
CA SER A 296 -18.77 -0.48 13.61
C SER A 296 -19.29 0.84 14.20
N THR A 297 -20.54 0.91 14.68
CA THR A 297 -21.08 2.09 15.37
C THR A 297 -20.66 2.15 16.84
N VAL A 298 -20.21 1.02 17.40
CA VAL A 298 -19.63 0.94 18.74
C VAL A 298 -18.13 1.23 18.64
N SER A 299 -17.73 2.38 19.18
CA SER A 299 -16.31 2.76 19.28
C SER A 299 -15.81 2.64 20.71
N TYR A 300 -14.54 2.27 20.86
CA TYR A 300 -13.88 2.17 22.16
C TYR A 300 -12.90 3.33 22.33
N ASP A 301 -13.06 4.08 23.41
CA ASP A 301 -12.10 5.09 23.82
C ASP A 301 -10.74 4.46 24.15
N ASP A 302 -9.66 5.16 23.85
CA ASP A 302 -8.30 4.64 24.03
C ASP A 302 -8.00 4.24 25.48
N GLY A 303 -7.73 2.95 25.69
CA GLY A 303 -7.46 2.36 27.00
C GLY A 303 -8.70 2.13 27.87
N ALA A 304 -9.91 2.30 27.33
CA ALA A 304 -11.15 1.94 28.02
C ALA A 304 -11.21 0.45 28.37
N GLU A 305 -12.02 0.13 29.38
CA GLU A 305 -12.27 -1.25 29.79
C GLU A 305 -13.10 -1.97 28.72
N VAL A 306 -12.54 -3.04 28.16
CA VAL A 306 -13.17 -3.88 27.15
C VAL A 306 -13.07 -5.35 27.58
N PRO A 307 -14.10 -6.18 27.40
CA PRO A 307 -13.98 -7.62 27.64
C PRO A 307 -12.84 -8.25 26.83
N VAL A 308 -12.06 -9.13 27.48
CA VAL A 308 -11.07 -9.97 26.80
C VAL A 308 -11.78 -10.78 25.72
N GLY A 309 -11.17 -10.86 24.53
CA GLY A 309 -11.70 -11.61 23.39
C GLY A 309 -12.70 -10.84 22.55
N THR A 310 -13.06 -9.59 22.91
CA THR A 310 -13.79 -8.71 22.01
C THR A 310 -13.00 -8.48 20.74
N GLU A 311 -13.58 -8.87 19.61
CA GLU A 311 -13.02 -8.67 18.29
C GLU A 311 -13.17 -7.20 17.88
N VAL A 312 -12.06 -6.61 17.42
CA VAL A 312 -12.02 -5.20 17.06
C VAL A 312 -11.53 -4.98 15.63
N THR A 313 -12.07 -3.94 15.01
CA THR A 313 -11.59 -3.39 13.75
C THR A 313 -10.84 -2.10 14.06
N VAL A 314 -9.61 -1.97 13.57
CA VAL A 314 -8.86 -0.72 13.70
C VAL A 314 -9.14 0.17 12.50
N VAL A 315 -9.37 1.46 12.75
CA VAL A 315 -9.57 2.47 11.71
C VAL A 315 -8.26 3.23 11.53
N VAL A 316 -7.66 3.12 10.36
CA VAL A 316 -6.37 3.70 10.02
C VAL A 316 -6.55 4.84 9.03
N ALA A 317 -5.99 6.00 9.37
CA ALA A 317 -5.98 7.15 8.47
C ALA A 317 -5.16 6.85 7.21
N THR A 318 -5.73 7.11 6.02
CA THR A 318 -5.03 6.88 4.74
C THR A 318 -4.85 8.16 3.94
N GLY A 319 -3.79 8.21 3.13
CA GLY A 319 -3.28 9.36 2.39
C GLY A 319 -4.25 10.47 1.95
N ARG A 320 -5.46 10.13 1.49
CA ARG A 320 -6.51 11.07 1.06
C ARG A 320 -7.17 11.76 2.26
N LEU A 321 -7.23 13.09 2.26
CA LEU A 321 -7.97 13.84 3.29
C LEU A 321 -9.47 13.54 3.26
N CYS A 322 -10.12 13.61 4.42
CA CYS A 322 -11.58 13.60 4.50
C CYS A 322 -12.16 14.94 4.04
N ASP A 323 -13.34 14.86 3.41
CA ASP A 323 -14.16 16.02 3.03
C ASP A 323 -14.77 16.70 4.27
#